data_AF-A0A1F9ACB1-F1
#
_entry.id   AF-A0A1F9ACB1-F1
#
_cell.length_a   1.000
_cell.length_b   1.000
_cell.length_c   1.000
_cell.angle_alpha   90.00
_cell.angle_beta   90.00
_cell.angle_gamma   90.00
#
_symmetry.space_group_name_H-M   'P 1'
#
loop_
_entity.id
_entity.type
_entity.pdbx_description
1 polymer ?
#
loop_
_entity_poly.entity_id
_entity_poly.type
_entity_poly.pdbx_seq_one_letter_code
_entity_poly.pdbx_strand_id
1 'polypeptide(L)'
;MKLAILFLEYDNGKYINSFESFKSYVEQFKNCDKNYFIVDNLKTGDNFLKLNKTLCRIDGDNSGWEFSGWQRGLSYLRNNNINYDAVLFANDAFFAYGWSLLEYSDRINLSKWLINGNSIMGHIDTKNIQLEVFGNDVSEWVCTNCFFLPRRIIEKLDSVVSLNDDKLHSIVSEKFPGGLEEQDYIKYFKYNSDLNDNYKTMVITWLIKEWHDRFKINEATWDIFRNKLRSLLNESLLTARIKKLGYNIESYKNYIRDNDRKNEKKMLDFVFRSKKERGRKAN
;
A
#
# COMPACT_ATOMS: atom_id res chain seq x y z
N MET A 1 -19.60 -1.70 13.83
CA MET A 1 -18.72 -2.19 12.74
C MET A 1 -17.53 -2.88 13.36
N LYS A 2 -17.13 -4.05 12.89
CA LYS A 2 -15.93 -4.75 13.31
C LYS A 2 -14.81 -4.52 12.30
N LEU A 3 -13.71 -3.93 12.75
CA LEU A 3 -12.53 -3.64 11.95
C LEU A 3 -11.40 -4.58 12.39
N ALA A 4 -10.90 -5.40 11.48
CA ALA A 4 -9.62 -6.05 11.65
C ALA A 4 -8.52 -5.12 11.13
N ILE A 5 -7.41 -5.04 11.86
CA ILE A 5 -6.26 -4.19 11.52
C ILE A 5 -5.07 -5.11 11.31
N LEU A 6 -4.61 -5.23 10.06
CA LEU A 6 -3.39 -5.95 9.70
C LEU A 6 -2.25 -4.95 9.56
N PHE A 7 -1.41 -4.88 10.58
CA PHE A 7 -0.23 -4.01 10.58
C PHE A 7 1.02 -4.85 10.31
N LEU A 8 1.75 -4.54 9.24
CA LEU A 8 2.93 -5.28 8.82
C LEU A 8 4.21 -4.57 9.30
N GLU A 9 5.05 -5.31 10.01
CA GLU A 9 6.37 -4.88 10.45
C GLU A 9 7.44 -5.72 9.74
N TYR A 10 8.49 -5.09 9.24
CA TYR A 10 9.67 -5.81 8.74
C TYR A 10 10.94 -5.43 9.51
N ASP A 11 11.14 -4.13 9.76
CA ASP A 11 12.31 -3.67 10.50
C ASP A 11 11.92 -2.74 11.65
N ASN A 12 11.73 -3.36 12.82
CA ASN A 12 11.41 -2.65 14.07
C ASN A 12 12.51 -1.66 14.49
N GLY A 13 13.73 -1.80 13.96
CA GLY A 13 14.83 -0.87 14.20
C GLY A 13 14.75 0.37 13.30
N LYS A 14 14.31 0.22 12.04
CA LYS A 14 14.15 1.34 11.09
C LYS A 14 12.95 2.23 11.45
N TYR A 15 11.85 1.64 11.90
CA TYR A 15 10.60 2.35 12.20
C TYR A 15 10.13 2.13 13.65
N ILE A 16 10.95 2.58 14.60
CA ILE A 16 10.69 2.48 16.04
C ILE A 16 9.33 3.12 16.38
N ASN A 17 8.52 2.43 17.18
CA ASN A 17 7.19 2.85 17.63
C ASN A 17 6.16 3.08 16.52
N SER A 18 6.42 2.65 15.28
CA SER A 18 5.49 2.83 14.15
C SER A 18 4.10 2.27 14.46
N PHE A 19 4.01 1.06 15.04
CA PHE A 19 2.73 0.47 15.44
C PHE A 19 1.99 1.30 16.49
N GLU A 20 2.63 1.73 17.58
CA GLU A 20 1.96 2.48 18.64
C GLU A 20 1.48 3.85 18.14
N SER A 21 2.30 4.51 17.32
CA SER A 21 1.91 5.74 16.67
C SER A 21 0.73 5.51 15.70
N PHE A 22 0.78 4.49 14.84
CA PHE A 22 -0.33 4.11 13.95
C PHE A 22 -1.62 3.86 14.73
N LYS A 23 -1.53 3.01 15.75
CA LYS A 23 -2.63 2.64 16.64
C LYS A 23 -3.28 3.86 17.26
N SER A 24 -2.51 4.87 17.67
CA SER A 24 -3.06 6.12 18.23
C SER A 24 -4.02 6.85 17.27
N TYR A 25 -3.81 6.73 15.96
CA TYR A 25 -4.72 7.28 14.95
C TYR A 25 -5.91 6.36 14.69
N VAL A 26 -5.67 5.06 14.61
CA VAL A 26 -6.75 4.07 14.44
C VAL A 26 -7.74 4.17 15.60
N GLU A 27 -7.28 4.42 16.83
CA GLU A 27 -8.14 4.60 18.00
C GLU A 27 -9.09 5.82 17.88
N GLN A 28 -8.79 6.79 17.01
CA GLN A 28 -9.70 7.92 16.75
C GLN A 28 -10.91 7.53 15.91
N PHE A 29 -10.90 6.37 15.23
CA PHE A 29 -12.07 5.87 14.52
C PHE A 29 -13.21 5.56 15.49
N LYS A 30 -14.31 6.28 15.33
CA LYS A 30 -15.51 6.13 16.16
C LYS A 30 -16.39 4.98 15.68
N ASN A 31 -17.19 4.43 16.58
CA ASN A 31 -18.24 3.44 16.29
C ASN A 31 -17.73 2.15 15.61
N CYS A 32 -16.49 1.75 15.92
CA CYS A 32 -15.92 0.49 15.47
C CYS A 32 -15.20 -0.28 16.58
N ASP A 33 -15.43 -1.60 16.58
CA ASP A 33 -14.74 -2.58 17.40
C ASP A 33 -13.45 -2.97 16.66
N LYS A 34 -12.30 -2.82 17.29
CA LYS A 34 -10.98 -2.93 16.66
C LYS A 34 -10.26 -4.17 17.17
N ASN A 35 -9.77 -5.00 16.25
CA ASN A 35 -8.87 -6.11 16.55
C ASN A 35 -7.59 -5.95 15.74
N TYR A 36 -6.46 -5.94 16.42
CA TYR A 36 -5.13 -5.72 15.88
C TYR A 36 -4.39 -7.03 15.68
N PHE A 37 -3.77 -7.16 14.52
CA PHE A 37 -2.93 -8.29 14.15
C PHE A 37 -1.65 -7.71 13.57
N ILE A 38 -0.56 -7.82 14.34
CA ILE A 38 0.78 -7.43 13.89
C ILE A 38 1.35 -8.62 13.13
N VAL A 39 1.64 -8.44 11.86
CA VAL A 39 2.37 -9.42 11.05
C VAL A 39 3.85 -9.07 11.09
N ASP A 40 4.64 -9.89 11.78
CA ASP A 40 6.09 -9.79 11.85
C ASP A 40 6.70 -10.46 10.62
N ASN A 41 6.96 -9.66 9.59
CA ASN A 41 7.43 -10.14 8.30
C ASN A 41 8.94 -10.39 8.26
N LEU A 42 9.67 -10.15 9.36
CA LEU A 42 11.05 -10.60 9.52
C LEU A 42 11.11 -12.05 9.97
N LYS A 43 10.13 -12.48 10.77
CA LYS A 43 9.99 -13.86 11.23
C LYS A 43 9.21 -14.67 10.21
N THR A 44 9.72 -15.85 9.90
CA THR A 44 9.05 -16.82 9.04
C THR A 44 8.66 -18.03 9.86
N GLY A 45 7.43 -18.51 9.69
CA GLY A 45 6.90 -19.64 10.42
C GLY A 45 5.39 -19.58 10.59
N ASP A 46 4.86 -20.47 11.42
CA ASP A 46 3.42 -20.58 11.74
C ASP A 46 3.10 -20.16 13.19
N ASN A 47 4.00 -19.41 13.84
CA ASN A 47 3.75 -18.99 15.22
C ASN A 47 2.70 -17.87 15.26
N PHE A 48 1.88 -17.94 16.30
CA PHE A 48 0.97 -16.87 16.68
C PHE A 48 1.11 -16.64 18.18
N LEU A 49 1.10 -15.38 18.57
CA LEU A 49 1.17 -14.97 19.96
C LEU A 49 0.03 -14.01 20.27
N LYS A 50 -0.90 -14.45 21.10
CA LYS A 50 -1.95 -13.58 21.63
C LYS A 50 -1.33 -12.70 22.72
N LEU A 51 -1.19 -11.41 22.44
CA LEU A 51 -0.60 -10.44 23.38
C LEU A 51 -1.65 -9.95 24.40
N ASN A 52 -2.89 -9.75 23.96
CA ASN A 52 -4.03 -9.46 24.83
C ASN A 52 -5.37 -9.82 24.15
N LYS A 53 -6.50 -9.29 24.66
CA LYS A 53 -7.83 -9.58 24.12
C LYS A 53 -8.04 -9.10 22.68
N THR A 54 -7.44 -7.98 22.30
CA THR A 54 -7.65 -7.33 20.99
C THR A 54 -6.39 -7.24 20.15
N LEU A 55 -5.26 -7.80 20.60
CA LEU A 55 -3.97 -7.74 19.92
C LEU A 55 -3.32 -9.13 19.84
N CYS A 56 -2.97 -9.51 18.61
CA CYS A 56 -2.19 -10.71 18.30
C CYS A 56 -0.96 -10.34 17.46
N ARG A 57 0.09 -11.15 17.55
CA ARG A 57 1.24 -11.15 16.65
C ARG A 57 1.27 -12.45 15.85
N ILE A 58 1.56 -12.37 14.56
CA ILE A 58 1.57 -13.48 13.60
C ILE A 58 2.91 -13.43 12.86
N ASP A 59 3.57 -14.58 12.70
CA ASP A 59 4.75 -14.66 11.84
C ASP A 59 4.36 -14.50 10.36
N GLY A 60 5.12 -13.69 9.63
CA GLY A 60 4.98 -13.53 8.19
C GLY A 60 5.66 -14.65 7.41
N ASP A 61 5.88 -14.39 6.12
CA ASP A 61 6.66 -15.30 5.25
C ASP A 61 7.67 -14.56 4.36
N ASN A 62 7.53 -13.23 4.21
CA ASN A 62 8.35 -12.34 3.37
C ASN A 62 8.55 -12.74 1.89
N SER A 63 7.94 -13.82 1.41
CA SER A 63 8.11 -14.36 0.06
C SER A 63 7.68 -13.39 -1.04
N GLY A 64 6.64 -12.59 -0.76
CA GLY A 64 6.11 -11.52 -1.59
C GLY A 64 6.20 -10.15 -0.92
N TRP A 65 7.19 -9.95 -0.04
CA TRP A 65 7.36 -8.74 0.77
C TRP A 65 6.10 -8.41 1.57
N GLU A 66 5.57 -7.20 1.49
CA GLU A 66 4.41 -6.76 2.29
C GLU A 66 3.13 -7.54 1.94
N PHE A 67 2.93 -7.89 0.67
CA PHE A 67 1.69 -8.51 0.23
C PHE A 67 1.54 -9.95 0.74
N SER A 68 2.65 -10.69 0.84
CA SER A 68 2.61 -12.04 1.39
C SER A 68 2.41 -12.01 2.90
N GLY A 69 3.02 -11.06 3.63
CA GLY A 69 2.73 -10.85 5.05
C GLY A 69 1.25 -10.51 5.30
N TRP A 70 0.66 -9.60 4.54
CA TRP A 70 -0.78 -9.34 4.64
C TRP A 70 -1.63 -10.55 4.27
N GLN A 71 -1.21 -11.35 3.28
CA GLN A 71 -1.88 -12.60 2.95
C GLN A 71 -1.86 -13.58 4.13
N ARG A 72 -0.74 -13.69 4.87
CA ARG A 72 -0.65 -14.48 6.10
C ARG A 72 -1.63 -13.99 7.15
N GLY A 73 -1.72 -12.67 7.35
CA GLY A 73 -2.72 -12.05 8.22
C GLY A 73 -4.16 -12.41 7.83
N LEU A 74 -4.50 -12.31 6.53
CA LEU A 74 -5.82 -12.70 6.03
C LEU A 74 -6.12 -14.19 6.20
N SER A 75 -5.15 -15.06 5.93
CA SER A 75 -5.27 -16.50 6.15
C SER A 75 -5.51 -16.81 7.63
N TYR A 76 -4.84 -16.11 8.55
CA TYR A 76 -5.11 -16.25 9.98
C TYR A 76 -6.55 -15.84 10.33
N LEU A 77 -7.04 -14.70 9.83
CA LEU A 77 -8.42 -14.26 10.06
C LEU A 77 -9.43 -15.31 9.56
N ARG A 78 -9.19 -15.88 8.38
CA ARG A 78 -10.02 -16.92 7.76
C ARG A 78 -10.01 -18.22 8.59
N ASN A 79 -8.83 -18.74 8.89
CA ASN A 79 -8.66 -20.03 9.58
C ASN A 79 -9.17 -20.02 11.03
N ASN A 80 -9.14 -18.86 11.69
CA ASN A 80 -9.63 -18.69 13.05
C ASN A 80 -11.08 -18.16 13.11
N ASN A 81 -11.77 -18.09 11.97
CA ASN A 81 -13.15 -17.58 11.87
C ASN A 81 -13.33 -16.21 12.55
N ILE A 82 -12.34 -15.33 12.43
CA ILE A 82 -12.40 -13.99 13.00
C ILE A 82 -13.49 -13.21 12.27
N ASN A 83 -14.44 -12.67 13.03
CA ASN A 83 -15.54 -11.91 12.46
C ASN A 83 -15.15 -10.44 12.27
N TYR A 84 -15.21 -9.94 11.04
CA TYR A 84 -14.94 -8.56 10.66
C TYR A 84 -15.84 -8.11 9.50
N ASP A 85 -16.07 -6.80 9.40
CA ASP A 85 -16.78 -6.16 8.28
C ASP A 85 -15.79 -5.62 7.23
N ALA A 86 -14.63 -5.16 7.69
CA ALA A 86 -13.52 -4.65 6.86
C ALA A 86 -12.17 -4.95 7.50
N VAL A 87 -11.13 -4.85 6.67
CA VAL A 87 -9.73 -4.89 7.07
C VAL A 87 -9.09 -3.54 6.75
N LEU A 88 -8.37 -2.97 7.72
CA LEU A 88 -7.40 -1.90 7.53
C LEU A 88 -6.01 -2.52 7.41
N PHE A 89 -5.37 -2.34 6.26
CA PHE A 89 -4.00 -2.73 6.01
C PHE A 89 -3.09 -1.52 6.25
N ALA A 90 -1.95 -1.76 6.86
CA ALA A 90 -0.88 -0.78 6.97
C ALA A 90 0.47 -1.50 7.07
N ASN A 91 1.56 -0.79 6.74
CA ASN A 91 2.93 -1.22 6.99
C ASN A 91 3.68 -0.20 7.86
N ASP A 92 4.85 -0.59 8.36
CA ASP A 92 5.75 0.24 9.16
C ASP A 92 6.21 1.54 8.44
N ALA A 93 6.19 1.56 7.12
CA ALA A 93 6.46 2.72 6.29
C ALA A 93 5.28 3.71 6.13
N PHE A 94 4.14 3.51 6.82
CA PHE A 94 2.95 4.35 6.62
C PHE A 94 3.19 5.86 6.85
N PHE A 95 4.14 6.24 7.72
CA PHE A 95 4.52 7.64 7.94
C PHE A 95 5.41 8.24 6.85
N ALA A 96 6.10 7.42 6.06
CA ALA A 96 7.18 7.87 5.19
C ALA A 96 6.72 8.86 4.11
N TYR A 97 5.44 8.82 3.75
CA TYR A 97 4.90 9.60 2.63
C TYR A 97 4.04 10.79 3.05
N GLY A 98 3.83 11.03 4.36
CA GLY A 98 3.06 12.17 4.84
C GLY A 98 1.58 12.21 4.42
N TRP A 99 1.07 11.16 3.76
CA TRP A 99 -0.32 11.05 3.33
C TRP A 99 -1.15 10.49 4.47
N SER A 100 -2.01 11.35 4.97
CA SER A 100 -2.46 11.31 6.34
C SER A 100 -3.89 10.79 6.41
N LEU A 101 -4.04 9.46 6.42
CA LEU A 101 -5.14 8.85 7.16
C LEU A 101 -5.29 9.52 8.55
N LEU A 102 -4.14 9.92 9.10
CA LEU A 102 -3.90 10.70 10.30
C LEU A 102 -4.57 12.08 10.35
N GLU A 103 -4.69 12.79 9.24
CA GLU A 103 -5.30 14.14 9.21
C GLU A 103 -6.83 14.06 9.35
N TYR A 104 -7.38 12.88 9.10
CA TYR A 104 -8.81 12.68 9.00
C TYR A 104 -9.32 11.55 9.90
N SER A 105 -8.48 10.91 10.71
CA SER A 105 -8.83 9.70 11.46
C SER A 105 -10.02 9.91 12.40
N ASP A 106 -10.10 11.06 13.06
CA ASP A 106 -11.22 11.46 13.93
C ASP A 106 -12.52 11.79 13.17
N ARG A 107 -12.40 12.06 11.86
CA ARG A 107 -13.45 12.58 10.98
C ARG A 107 -13.95 11.58 9.94
N ILE A 108 -13.22 10.50 9.67
CA ILE A 108 -13.63 9.48 8.71
C ILE A 108 -14.89 8.76 9.22
N ASN A 109 -15.90 8.66 8.36
CA ASN A 109 -17.12 7.91 8.61
C ASN A 109 -17.06 6.53 7.94
N LEU A 110 -16.42 5.57 8.63
CA LEU A 110 -16.26 4.19 8.14
C LEU A 110 -17.60 3.47 7.92
N SER A 111 -18.64 3.78 8.71
CA SER A 111 -19.97 3.20 8.52
C SER A 111 -20.61 3.70 7.22
N LYS A 112 -20.49 4.99 6.90
CA LYS A 112 -20.94 5.55 5.61
C LYS A 112 -20.21 4.89 4.45
N TRP A 113 -18.88 4.70 4.57
CA TRP A 113 -18.11 3.97 3.57
C TRP A 113 -18.58 2.52 3.43
N LEU A 114 -18.79 1.77 4.51
CA LEU A 114 -19.24 0.37 4.38
C LEU A 114 -20.65 0.22 3.82
N ILE A 115 -21.59 1.10 4.21
CA ILE A 115 -22.98 1.05 3.73
C ILE A 115 -23.06 1.40 2.25
N ASN A 116 -22.34 2.45 1.84
CA ASN A 116 -22.38 2.95 0.47
C ASN A 116 -21.38 2.25 -0.46
N GLY A 117 -20.32 1.70 0.12
CA GLY A 117 -19.07 1.47 -0.58
C GLY A 117 -19.08 0.16 -1.32
N ASN A 118 -19.14 0.28 -2.65
CA ASN A 118 -18.68 -0.76 -3.55
C ASN A 118 -17.16 -0.67 -3.83
N SER A 119 -16.33 -0.36 -2.83
CA SER A 119 -14.97 0.15 -3.09
C SER A 119 -13.86 -0.32 -2.13
N ILE A 120 -12.63 -0.27 -2.63
CA ILE A 120 -11.41 -0.12 -1.82
C ILE A 120 -11.26 1.36 -1.45
N MET A 121 -10.83 1.66 -0.22
CA MET A 121 -10.64 3.03 0.24
C MET A 121 -9.18 3.28 0.62
N GLY A 122 -8.59 4.35 0.07
CA GLY A 122 -7.16 4.56 0.14
C GLY A 122 -6.71 5.99 -0.18
N HIS A 123 -5.39 6.21 -0.15
CA HIS A 123 -4.81 7.31 -0.93
C HIS A 123 -4.72 6.85 -2.38
N ILE A 124 -5.23 7.66 -3.32
CA ILE A 124 -5.19 7.34 -4.75
C ILE A 124 -4.04 8.09 -5.38
N ASP A 125 -3.11 7.36 -5.99
CA ASP A 125 -2.06 7.91 -6.85
C ASP A 125 -2.46 7.73 -8.32
N THR A 126 -2.06 8.70 -9.14
CA THR A 126 -2.21 8.70 -10.58
C THR A 126 -1.09 9.51 -11.20
N LYS A 127 -0.57 9.06 -12.33
CA LYS A 127 0.45 9.79 -13.10
C LYS A 127 -0.12 10.56 -14.28
N ASN A 128 -1.46 10.55 -14.46
CA ASN A 128 -2.16 11.16 -15.61
C ASN A 128 -1.58 10.71 -16.97
N ILE A 129 -1.03 9.49 -17.03
CA ILE A 129 -0.54 8.83 -18.23
C ILE A 129 -1.08 7.40 -18.25
N GLN A 130 -1.26 6.83 -19.44
CA GLN A 130 -1.73 5.46 -19.57
C GLN A 130 -0.64 4.47 -19.15
N LEU A 131 -0.93 3.67 -18.14
CA LEU A 131 -0.06 2.64 -17.61
C LEU A 131 -0.75 1.27 -17.76
N GLU A 132 -0.01 0.28 -18.27
CA GLU A 132 -0.56 -1.05 -18.50
C GLU A 132 0.39 -2.15 -18.02
N VAL A 133 -0.19 -3.14 -17.34
CA VAL A 133 0.50 -4.33 -16.82
C VAL A 133 -0.36 -5.56 -17.07
N PHE A 134 0.16 -6.57 -17.79
CA PHE A 134 -0.57 -7.79 -18.18
C PHE A 134 -1.93 -7.49 -18.85
N GLY A 135 -1.99 -6.45 -19.70
CA GLY A 135 -3.22 -6.01 -20.36
C GLY A 135 -4.25 -5.33 -19.44
N ASN A 136 -3.88 -4.99 -18.20
CA ASN A 136 -4.75 -4.27 -17.28
C ASN A 136 -4.32 -2.81 -17.17
N ASP A 137 -5.30 -1.91 -17.23
CA ASP A 137 -5.11 -0.50 -16.93
C ASP A 137 -4.80 -0.32 -15.44
N VAL A 138 -3.63 0.26 -15.18
CA VAL A 138 -3.11 0.57 -13.85
C VAL A 138 -2.72 2.04 -13.71
N SER A 139 -3.33 2.92 -14.50
CA SER A 139 -3.05 4.37 -14.54
C SER A 139 -3.42 5.11 -13.25
N GLU A 140 -4.25 4.48 -12.43
CA GLU A 140 -4.66 4.93 -11.09
C GLU A 140 -4.65 3.74 -10.14
N TRP A 141 -4.18 3.95 -8.91
CA TRP A 141 -4.15 2.88 -7.91
C TRP A 141 -4.25 3.43 -6.49
N VAL A 142 -4.64 2.56 -5.56
CA VAL A 142 -4.58 2.84 -4.12
C VAL A 142 -3.19 2.51 -3.60
N CYS A 143 -2.53 3.45 -2.92
CA CYS A 143 -1.27 3.21 -2.24
C CYS A 143 -1.45 2.21 -1.09
N THR A 144 -0.56 1.23 -0.99
CA THR A 144 -0.70 0.10 -0.05
C THR A 144 -0.05 0.35 1.31
N ASN A 145 0.61 1.48 1.51
CA ASN A 145 1.14 1.88 2.81
C ASN A 145 0.05 1.98 3.90
N CYS A 146 -1.18 2.36 3.51
CA CYS A 146 -2.35 2.26 4.34
C CYS A 146 -3.63 2.31 3.49
N PHE A 147 -4.54 1.32 3.64
CA PHE A 147 -5.80 1.22 2.88
C PHE A 147 -6.82 0.30 3.55
N PHE A 148 -8.10 0.43 3.20
CA PHE A 148 -9.17 -0.43 3.66
C PHE A 148 -9.75 -1.30 2.54
N LEU A 149 -10.05 -2.56 2.87
CA LEU A 149 -10.89 -3.44 2.06
C LEU A 149 -12.10 -3.94 2.85
N PRO A 150 -13.31 -3.88 2.28
CA PRO A 150 -14.47 -4.58 2.82
C PRO A 150 -14.28 -6.09 2.72
N ARG A 151 -14.81 -6.84 3.68
CA ARG A 151 -14.76 -8.32 3.70
C ARG A 151 -15.25 -8.93 2.39
N ARG A 152 -16.36 -8.42 1.84
CA ARG A 152 -16.93 -8.89 0.55
C ARG A 152 -15.99 -8.72 -0.66
N ILE A 153 -15.04 -7.77 -0.63
CA ILE A 153 -14.01 -7.65 -1.67
C ILE A 153 -12.92 -8.70 -1.44
N ILE A 154 -12.46 -8.83 -0.20
CA ILE A 154 -11.43 -9.81 0.19
C ILE A 154 -11.86 -11.23 -0.19
N GLU A 155 -13.12 -11.59 0.09
CA GLU A 155 -13.67 -12.91 -0.22
C GLU A 155 -13.72 -13.21 -1.72
N LYS A 156 -13.92 -12.20 -2.58
CA LYS A 156 -13.92 -12.37 -4.04
C LYS A 156 -12.53 -12.31 -4.67
N LEU A 157 -11.62 -11.55 -4.06
CA LEU A 157 -10.25 -11.39 -4.54
C LEU A 157 -9.42 -12.66 -4.35
N ASP A 158 -9.79 -13.47 -3.35
CA ASP A 158 -9.11 -14.65 -2.82
C ASP A 158 -7.72 -14.35 -2.20
N SER A 159 -6.85 -13.65 -2.92
CA SER A 159 -5.52 -13.22 -2.45
C SER A 159 -5.19 -11.77 -2.78
N VAL A 160 -4.56 -11.06 -1.83
CA VAL A 160 -4.00 -9.71 -2.05
C VAL A 160 -2.68 -9.70 -2.81
N VAL A 161 -2.03 -10.86 -2.95
CA VAL A 161 -0.84 -11.02 -3.80
C VAL A 161 -1.30 -11.11 -5.26
N SER A 162 -0.80 -10.23 -6.12
CA SER A 162 -1.17 -10.16 -7.55
C SER A 162 -0.07 -10.68 -8.48
N LEU A 163 1.19 -10.63 -8.03
CA LEU A 163 2.38 -11.01 -8.78
C LEU A 163 3.14 -12.12 -8.04
N ASN A 164 3.29 -13.27 -8.69
CA ASN A 164 4.17 -14.34 -8.24
C ASN A 164 5.54 -14.26 -8.94
N ASP A 165 6.46 -15.16 -8.58
CA ASP A 165 7.82 -15.17 -9.12
C ASP A 165 7.85 -15.43 -10.62
N ASP A 166 7.02 -16.32 -11.14
CA ASP A 166 6.95 -16.61 -12.58
C ASP A 166 6.61 -15.36 -13.40
N LYS A 167 5.63 -14.57 -12.94
CA LYS A 167 5.26 -13.30 -13.58
C LYS A 167 6.33 -12.22 -13.39
N LEU A 168 7.03 -12.18 -12.27
CA LEU A 168 8.16 -11.26 -12.11
C LEU A 168 9.30 -11.66 -13.07
N HIS A 169 9.57 -12.96 -13.20
CA HIS A 169 10.56 -13.52 -14.11
C HIS A 169 10.20 -13.28 -15.58
N SER A 170 8.92 -13.15 -15.96
CA SER A 170 8.57 -12.75 -17.32
C SER A 170 8.86 -11.26 -17.60
N ILE A 171 8.98 -10.44 -16.56
CA ILE A 171 9.24 -8.99 -16.66
C ILE A 171 10.73 -8.67 -16.61
N VAL A 172 11.47 -9.24 -15.66
CA VAL A 172 12.91 -9.00 -15.42
C VAL A 172 13.64 -10.32 -15.16
N SER A 173 14.94 -10.36 -15.45
CA SER A 173 15.77 -11.54 -15.17
C SER A 173 15.96 -11.77 -13.66
N GLU A 174 16.09 -13.04 -13.27
CA GLU A 174 16.36 -13.38 -11.87
C GLU A 174 17.73 -12.87 -11.42
N LYS A 175 18.75 -13.11 -12.25
CA LYS A 175 20.12 -12.62 -12.04
C LYS A 175 20.34 -11.27 -12.71
N PHE A 176 21.29 -10.51 -12.18
CA PHE A 176 21.69 -9.24 -12.77
C PHE A 176 22.17 -9.45 -14.21
N PRO A 177 21.59 -8.79 -15.22
CA PRO A 177 21.90 -9.05 -16.63
C PRO A 177 23.24 -8.45 -17.09
N GLY A 178 24.00 -7.83 -16.19
CA GLY A 178 25.25 -7.12 -16.49
C GLY A 178 25.07 -5.61 -16.53
N GLY A 179 26.19 -4.89 -16.48
CA GLY A 179 26.21 -3.43 -16.59
C GLY A 179 25.82 -2.99 -18.00
N LEU A 180 25.00 -1.95 -18.11
CA LEU A 180 24.68 -1.32 -19.38
C LEU A 180 25.75 -0.28 -19.70
N GLU A 181 26.29 -0.29 -20.92
CA GLU A 181 27.29 0.70 -21.38
C GLU A 181 26.72 2.13 -21.39
N GLU A 182 25.41 2.24 -21.62
CA GLU A 182 24.63 3.47 -21.51
C GLU A 182 23.61 3.28 -20.39
N GLN A 183 23.26 4.34 -19.64
CA GLN A 183 22.27 4.29 -18.54
C GLN A 183 20.82 4.08 -19.03
N ASP A 184 20.63 3.28 -20.08
CA ASP A 184 19.36 2.88 -20.66
C ASP A 184 18.71 1.78 -19.83
N TYR A 185 18.28 2.14 -18.62
CA TYR A 185 17.70 1.22 -17.64
C TYR A 185 16.46 0.46 -18.14
N ILE A 186 15.85 0.88 -19.25
CA ILE A 186 14.74 0.16 -19.88
C ILE A 186 15.19 -1.22 -20.38
N LYS A 187 16.46 -1.39 -20.75
CA LYS A 187 17.03 -2.68 -21.17
C LYS A 187 17.08 -3.74 -20.07
N TYR A 188 16.85 -3.37 -18.80
CA TYR A 188 16.70 -4.34 -17.72
C TYR A 188 15.37 -5.10 -17.76
N PHE A 189 14.35 -4.55 -18.43
CA PHE A 189 13.12 -5.26 -18.70
C PHE A 189 13.30 -6.21 -19.89
N LYS A 190 12.68 -7.39 -19.81
CA LYS A 190 12.66 -8.33 -20.94
C LYS A 190 11.89 -7.72 -22.11
N TYR A 191 12.36 -7.99 -23.34
CA TYR A 191 11.79 -7.44 -24.57
C TYR A 191 10.28 -7.71 -24.70
N ASN A 192 9.84 -8.93 -24.37
CA ASN A 192 8.43 -9.34 -24.38
C ASN A 192 7.77 -9.23 -22.99
N SER A 193 8.22 -8.31 -22.14
CA SER A 193 7.54 -8.08 -20.86
C SER A 193 6.15 -7.48 -21.10
N ASP A 194 5.15 -7.97 -20.38
CA ASP A 194 3.77 -7.47 -20.43
C ASP A 194 3.61 -6.12 -19.67
N LEU A 195 4.52 -5.19 -19.92
CA LEU A 195 4.51 -3.82 -19.43
C LEU A 195 4.57 -2.88 -20.63
N ASN A 196 3.71 -1.86 -20.66
CA ASN A 196 3.89 -0.80 -21.65
C ASN A 196 5.12 0.06 -21.31
N ASP A 197 5.63 0.82 -22.30
CA ASP A 197 6.85 1.61 -22.13
C ASP A 197 6.70 2.75 -21.12
N ASN A 198 5.47 3.26 -20.94
CA ASN A 198 5.17 4.24 -19.90
C ASN A 198 5.38 3.66 -18.50
N TYR A 199 4.95 2.43 -18.24
CA TYR A 199 5.15 1.77 -16.94
C TYR A 199 6.63 1.54 -16.67
N LYS A 200 7.38 1.03 -17.64
CA LYS A 200 8.84 0.84 -17.52
C LYS A 200 9.53 2.16 -17.18
N THR A 201 9.20 3.23 -17.91
CA THR A 201 9.76 4.57 -17.69
C THR A 201 9.41 5.13 -16.32
N MET A 202 8.16 4.97 -15.89
CA MET A 202 7.69 5.39 -14.58
C MET A 202 8.47 4.67 -13.47
N VAL A 203 8.60 3.33 -13.53
CA VAL A 203 9.34 2.56 -12.52
C VAL A 203 10.79 3.03 -12.41
N ILE A 204 11.49 3.16 -13.54
CA ILE A 204 12.89 3.60 -13.54
C ILE A 204 13.02 5.00 -12.94
N THR A 205 12.15 5.93 -13.35
CA THR A 205 12.15 7.30 -12.82
C THR A 205 11.88 7.30 -11.32
N TRP A 206 10.85 6.60 -10.89
CA TRP A 206 10.43 6.52 -9.51
C TRP A 206 11.53 5.90 -8.63
N LEU A 207 12.03 4.70 -8.97
CA LEU A 207 12.98 3.97 -8.14
C LEU A 207 14.39 4.55 -8.09
N ILE A 208 14.84 5.17 -9.18
CA ILE A 208 16.22 5.66 -9.30
C ILE A 208 16.33 7.16 -8.99
N LYS A 209 15.31 7.96 -9.33
CA LYS A 209 15.37 9.43 -9.23
C LYS A 209 14.55 9.99 -8.07
N GLU A 210 13.37 9.42 -7.78
CA GLU A 210 12.37 10.07 -6.91
C GLU A 210 12.17 9.36 -5.55
N TRP A 211 12.46 8.06 -5.45
CA TRP A 211 12.29 7.29 -4.22
C TRP A 211 13.28 7.75 -3.12
N HIS A 212 12.81 7.81 -1.88
CA HIS A 212 13.58 8.30 -0.72
C HIS A 212 14.89 7.50 -0.48
N ASP A 213 14.82 6.17 -0.61
CA ASP A 213 15.94 5.23 -0.64
C ASP A 213 16.42 4.94 -2.09
N ARG A 214 16.88 5.97 -2.81
CA ARG A 214 17.45 5.83 -4.17
C ARG A 214 18.75 5.02 -4.15
N PHE A 215 18.98 4.24 -5.20
CA PHE A 215 20.18 3.43 -5.35
C PHE A 215 20.57 3.29 -6.83
N LYS A 216 21.83 2.98 -7.08
CA LYS A 216 22.30 2.61 -8.42
C LYS A 216 21.98 1.14 -8.66
N ILE A 217 21.33 0.82 -9.78
CA ILE A 217 21.12 -0.57 -10.18
C ILE A 217 22.47 -1.16 -10.61
N ASN A 218 22.90 -2.20 -9.89
CA ASN A 218 24.08 -3.01 -10.17
C ASN A 218 23.83 -4.42 -9.59
N GLU A 219 24.82 -5.30 -9.68
CA GLU A 219 24.72 -6.68 -9.18
C GLU A 219 24.35 -6.75 -7.69
N ALA A 220 24.96 -5.91 -6.85
CA ALA A 220 24.72 -5.91 -5.40
C ALA A 220 23.33 -5.35 -5.00
N THR A 221 22.68 -4.57 -5.89
CA THR A 221 21.38 -3.95 -5.62
C THR A 221 20.26 -4.52 -6.49
N TRP A 222 20.55 -5.55 -7.29
CA TRP A 222 19.59 -6.12 -8.24
C TRP A 222 18.35 -6.69 -7.54
N ASP A 223 18.54 -7.42 -6.44
CA ASP A 223 17.40 -7.94 -5.67
C ASP A 223 16.58 -6.82 -5.04
N ILE A 224 17.21 -5.72 -4.61
CA ILE A 224 16.50 -4.54 -4.12
C ILE A 224 15.61 -3.96 -5.22
N PHE A 225 16.14 -3.83 -6.45
CA PHE A 225 15.36 -3.38 -7.61
C PHE A 225 14.20 -4.30 -7.91
N ARG A 226 14.45 -5.61 -8.04
CA ARG A 226 13.42 -6.61 -8.33
C ARG A 226 12.29 -6.59 -7.31
N ASN A 227 12.65 -6.47 -6.04
CA ASN A 227 11.68 -6.43 -4.96
C ASN A 227 10.86 -5.15 -4.91
N LYS A 228 11.47 -3.97 -5.10
CA LYS A 228 10.72 -2.71 -5.21
C LYS A 228 9.80 -2.71 -6.44
N LEU A 229 10.25 -3.25 -7.57
CA LEU A 229 9.40 -3.47 -8.75
C LEU A 229 8.23 -4.41 -8.43
N ARG A 230 8.47 -5.53 -7.74
CA ARG A 230 7.42 -6.45 -7.27
C ARG A 230 6.38 -5.73 -6.42
N SER A 231 6.78 -4.87 -5.48
CA SER A 231 5.85 -4.11 -4.65
C SER A 231 5.00 -3.15 -5.48
N LEU A 232 5.60 -2.37 -6.40
CA LEU A 232 4.87 -1.46 -7.29
C LEU A 232 3.86 -2.20 -8.20
N LEU A 233 4.29 -3.33 -8.76
CA LEU A 233 3.41 -4.17 -9.58
C LEU A 233 2.27 -4.76 -8.76
N ASN A 234 2.53 -5.26 -7.55
CA ASN A 234 1.46 -5.78 -6.69
C ASN A 234 0.47 -4.69 -6.27
N GLU A 235 0.95 -3.50 -5.89
CA GLU A 235 0.12 -2.35 -5.50
C GLU A 235 -0.85 -1.94 -6.62
N SER A 236 -0.28 -1.74 -7.82
CA SER A 236 -1.04 -1.33 -8.99
C SER A 236 -1.99 -2.43 -9.52
N LEU A 237 -1.53 -3.69 -9.58
CA LEU A 237 -2.36 -4.83 -9.99
C LEU A 237 -3.45 -5.19 -8.98
N LEU A 238 -3.23 -5.00 -7.68
CA LEU A 238 -4.27 -5.21 -6.66
C LEU A 238 -5.48 -4.33 -6.97
N THR A 239 -5.24 -3.04 -7.25
CA THR A 239 -6.29 -2.11 -7.63
C THR A 239 -6.98 -2.52 -8.92
N ALA A 240 -6.22 -2.88 -9.97
CA ALA A 240 -6.80 -3.31 -11.24
C ALA A 240 -7.67 -4.59 -11.09
N ARG A 241 -7.24 -5.55 -10.28
CA ARG A 241 -8.03 -6.77 -9.98
C ARG A 241 -9.33 -6.44 -9.28
N ILE A 242 -9.32 -5.51 -8.32
CA ILE A 242 -10.52 -5.04 -7.63
C ILE A 242 -11.48 -4.35 -8.62
N LYS A 243 -10.96 -3.51 -9.51
CA LYS A 243 -11.75 -2.88 -10.59
C LYS A 243 -12.38 -3.92 -11.52
N LYS A 244 -11.62 -4.95 -11.91
CA LYS A 244 -12.09 -6.07 -12.75
C LYS A 244 -13.21 -6.88 -12.11
N LEU A 245 -13.24 -6.95 -10.77
CA LEU A 245 -14.33 -7.55 -10.01
C LEU A 245 -15.59 -6.66 -9.91
N GLY A 246 -15.58 -5.48 -10.54
CA GLY A 246 -16.71 -4.53 -10.58
C GLY A 246 -16.76 -3.58 -9.39
N TYR A 247 -15.64 -3.38 -8.69
CA TYR A 247 -15.54 -2.48 -7.53
C TYR A 247 -14.80 -1.19 -7.88
N ASN A 248 -15.11 -0.10 -7.17
CA ASN A 248 -14.48 1.21 -7.36
C ASN A 248 -13.27 1.41 -6.45
N ILE A 249 -12.49 2.45 -6.73
CA ILE A 249 -11.50 2.99 -5.78
C ILE A 249 -12.00 4.34 -5.25
N GLU A 250 -11.82 4.61 -3.97
CA GLU A 250 -12.27 5.85 -3.36
C GLU A 250 -11.25 6.43 -2.39
N SER A 251 -11.15 7.76 -2.37
CA SER A 251 -10.28 8.45 -1.43
C SER A 251 -10.91 8.54 -0.05
N TYR A 252 -10.09 8.47 1.01
CA TYR A 252 -10.50 8.82 2.38
C TYR A 252 -11.29 10.13 2.48
N LYS A 253 -10.93 11.10 1.62
CA LYS A 253 -11.54 12.44 1.56
C LYS A 253 -13.05 12.41 1.25
N ASN A 254 -13.51 11.36 0.58
CA ASN A 254 -14.93 11.19 0.25
C ASN A 254 -15.78 10.89 1.50
N TYR A 255 -15.14 10.50 2.60
CA TYR A 255 -15.80 10.02 3.82
C TYR A 255 -15.52 10.86 5.06
N ILE A 256 -14.88 12.01 4.90
CA ILE A 256 -14.79 13.04 5.93
C ILE A 256 -16.20 13.58 6.22
N ARG A 257 -16.59 13.68 7.50
CA ARG A 257 -17.89 14.20 7.93
C ARG A 257 -18.18 15.59 7.34
N ASP A 258 -19.43 15.81 6.91
CA ASP A 258 -19.83 16.98 6.10
C ASP A 258 -19.67 18.34 6.82
N ASN A 259 -19.71 18.37 8.16
CA ASN A 259 -19.41 19.59 8.94
C ASN A 259 -17.93 20.01 8.87
N ASP A 260 -17.02 19.10 8.52
CA ASP A 260 -15.58 19.34 8.47
C ASP A 260 -15.08 19.71 7.07
N ARG A 261 -15.81 19.35 6.01
CA ARG A 261 -15.49 19.73 4.61
C ARG A 261 -15.45 21.25 4.37
N LYS A 262 -16.30 22.01 5.09
CA LYS A 262 -16.29 23.49 5.02
C LYS A 262 -15.02 24.09 5.63
N ASN A 263 -14.41 23.43 6.60
CA ASN A 263 -13.17 23.86 7.25
C ASN A 263 -11.94 23.40 6.47
N GLU A 264 -12.01 22.26 5.76
CA GLU A 264 -10.95 21.75 4.90
C GLU A 264 -10.61 22.71 3.75
N LYS A 265 -11.62 23.29 3.09
CA LYS A 265 -11.38 24.30 2.03
C LYS A 265 -10.62 25.53 2.56
N LYS A 266 -10.96 25.99 3.77
CA LYS A 266 -10.25 27.09 4.46
C LYS A 266 -8.82 26.71 4.87
N MET A 267 -8.61 25.47 5.31
CA MET A 267 -7.31 25.00 5.77
C MET A 267 -6.36 24.72 4.60
N LEU A 268 -6.84 24.13 3.50
CA LEU A 268 -6.08 23.97 2.26
C LEU A 268 -5.70 25.34 1.68
N ASP A 269 -6.62 26.30 1.62
CA ASP A 269 -6.31 27.68 1.19
C ASP A 269 -5.23 28.34 2.06
N PHE A 270 -5.19 28.04 3.37
CA PHE A 270 -4.17 28.53 4.30
C PHE A 270 -2.80 27.84 4.10
N VAL A 271 -2.77 26.52 3.92
CA VAL A 271 -1.54 25.76 3.65
C VAL A 271 -0.94 26.11 2.28
N PHE A 272 -1.77 26.32 1.26
CA PHE A 272 -1.30 26.77 -0.06
C PHE A 272 -0.74 28.21 -0.02
N ARG A 273 -1.36 29.11 0.75
CA ARG A 273 -0.83 30.48 0.96
C ARG A 273 0.51 30.48 1.69
N SER A 274 0.64 29.69 2.76
CA SER A 274 1.89 29.62 3.53
C SER A 274 3.06 28.97 2.77
N LYS A 275 2.81 27.99 1.89
CA LYS A 275 3.85 27.46 0.98
C LYS A 275 4.30 28.47 -0.08
N LYS A 276 3.36 29.27 -0.62
CA LYS A 276 3.67 30.32 -1.61
C LYS A 276 4.49 31.48 -1.02
N GLU A 277 4.28 31.79 0.26
CA GLU A 277 5.05 32.79 0.99
C GLU A 277 6.47 32.32 1.36
N ARG A 278 6.65 31.03 1.67
CA ARG A 278 7.99 30.45 1.90
C ARG A 278 8.82 30.35 0.63
N GLY A 279 8.20 30.05 -0.52
CA GLY A 279 8.89 30.03 -1.82
C GLY A 279 9.33 31.42 -2.32
N ARG A 280 8.70 32.51 -1.86
CA ARG A 280 9.09 33.89 -2.20
C ARG A 280 10.24 34.45 -1.35
N LYS A 281 10.60 33.79 -0.23
CA LYS A 281 11.72 34.19 0.62
C LYS A 281 13.03 33.44 0.31
N ALA A 282 13.00 32.53 -0.67
CA ALA A 282 14.13 31.70 -1.08
C ALA A 282 14.66 32.05 -2.49
N ASN A 283 14.21 33.19 -3.06
CA ASN A 283 14.76 33.80 -4.27
C ASN A 283 15.30 35.19 -3.94
#